data_AF-A0A061IJF9-F1
#
_entry.id   AF-A0A061IJF9-F1
#
_cell.length_a   1.000
_cell.length_b   1.000
_cell.length_c   1.000
_cell.angle_alpha   90.00
_cell.angle_beta   90.00
_cell.angle_gamma   90.00
#
_symmetry.space_group_name_H-M   'P 1'
#
loop_
_entity.id
_entity.type
_entity.pdbx_description
1 polymer ?
#
loop_
_entity_poly.entity_id
_entity_poly.type
_entity_poly.pdbx_seq_one_letter_code
_entity_poly.pdbx_strand_id
1 'polypeptide(L)'
;CSAPKIWRRPDGQDIEMDTQFTIRARELQSIYQCIMLKDLSQDERLDILLTLKHTVKEHECKLTQEILELIDREVDLMMRGVKTNNLEGLRKRITTLLFHYIKTPLFNPEVARHLKVPQDPLKFYDKIYFCHSCQLYLPSVEFSVSPTLRRMYRCRHCVNLENEIEKRESFLKYKCLLQRLYFSEADFADDSQIAYLMQLQDIKYLTENIWASQSVLSAWDDLNDLVMVRWDKSMEWSPWNCILLTKDEGAAHLKLESIEEPSVCHPASLNTHSFLNSSSFCSKSKPFQNAL
;
A
#
# COMPACT_ATOMS: atom_id res chain seq x y z
N CYS A 1 33.86 12.58 5.05
CA CYS A 1 34.10 11.70 3.88
C CYS A 1 35.55 11.21 3.76
N SER A 2 36.49 11.56 4.67
CA SER A 2 37.93 11.24 4.56
C SER A 2 38.46 10.24 5.60
N ALA A 3 37.57 9.71 6.45
CA ALA A 3 37.92 8.71 7.46
C ALA A 3 38.25 7.35 6.78
N PRO A 4 39.24 6.61 7.30
CA PRO A 4 39.57 5.29 6.78
C PRO A 4 38.40 4.31 6.98
N LYS A 5 38.36 3.24 6.18
CA LYS A 5 37.40 2.17 6.37
C LYS A 5 37.82 1.29 7.52
N ILE A 6 36.88 0.96 8.40
CA ILE A 6 37.12 0.10 9.55
C ILE A 6 36.50 -1.27 9.27
N TRP A 7 37.30 -2.32 9.39
CA TRP A 7 36.83 -3.70 9.33
C TRP A 7 37.20 -4.45 10.59
N ARG A 8 36.21 -5.12 11.18
CA ARG A 8 36.42 -5.98 12.33
C ARG A 8 36.83 -7.37 11.88
N ARG A 9 37.98 -7.84 12.32
CA ARG A 9 38.45 -9.21 12.12
C ARG A 9 37.68 -10.18 13.03
N PRO A 10 37.69 -11.50 12.71
CA PRO A 10 37.12 -12.52 13.58
C PRO A 10 37.76 -12.61 14.98
N ASP A 11 39.00 -12.13 15.14
CA ASP A 11 39.73 -12.05 16.41
C ASP A 11 39.31 -10.84 17.29
N GLY A 12 38.37 -10.02 16.83
CA GLY A 12 37.86 -8.84 17.52
C GLY A 12 38.71 -7.57 17.35
N GLN A 13 39.82 -7.62 16.60
CA GLN A 13 40.60 -6.43 16.29
C GLN A 13 40.02 -5.67 15.10
N ASP A 14 40.03 -4.34 15.20
CA ASP A 14 39.59 -3.45 14.13
C ASP A 14 40.80 -3.06 13.25
N ILE A 15 40.69 -3.23 11.93
CA ILE A 15 41.67 -2.79 10.94
C ILE A 15 41.16 -1.50 10.31
N GLU A 16 42.00 -0.47 10.31
CA GLU A 16 41.79 0.73 9.50
C GLU A 16 42.49 0.58 8.16
N MET A 17 41.77 0.83 7.06
CA MET A 17 42.35 0.84 5.72
C MET A 17 41.94 2.09 4.97
N ASP A 18 42.95 2.80 4.46
CA ASP A 18 42.74 3.84 3.47
C ASP A 18 42.53 3.24 2.08
N THR A 19 41.55 3.79 1.37
CA THR A 19 41.28 3.51 -0.04
C THR A 19 41.72 4.70 -0.87
N GLN A 20 41.92 4.50 -2.18
CA GLN A 20 42.16 5.61 -3.11
C GLN A 20 41.09 6.72 -2.99
N PHE A 21 39.84 6.34 -2.70
CA PHE A 21 38.75 7.31 -2.53
C PHE A 21 38.83 8.08 -1.21
N THR A 22 39.19 7.44 -0.09
CA THR A 22 39.36 8.15 1.20
C THR A 22 40.60 9.04 1.19
N ILE A 23 41.67 8.62 0.52
CA ILE A 23 42.86 9.45 0.26
C ILE A 23 42.48 10.68 -0.56
N ARG A 24 41.78 10.50 -1.69
CA ARG A 24 41.32 11.63 -2.52
C ARG A 24 40.42 12.60 -1.75
N ALA A 25 39.50 12.07 -0.94
CA ALA A 25 38.63 12.91 -0.11
C ALA A 25 39.44 13.72 0.92
N ARG A 26 40.54 13.17 1.44
CA ARG A 26 41.46 13.86 2.36
C ARG A 26 42.28 14.94 1.65
N GLU A 27 42.81 14.66 0.47
CA GLU A 27 43.53 15.65 -0.36
C GLU A 27 42.64 16.87 -0.66
N LEU A 28 41.41 16.62 -1.13
CA LEU A 28 40.45 17.67 -1.43
C LEU A 28 40.05 18.47 -0.18
N GLN A 29 39.94 17.81 0.97
CA GLN A 29 39.70 18.47 2.25
C GLN A 29 40.87 19.40 2.63
N SER A 30 42.11 18.94 2.49
CA SER A 30 43.30 19.75 2.76
C SER A 30 43.36 20.98 1.86
N ILE A 31 43.11 20.83 0.55
CA ILE A 31 43.08 21.95 -0.40
C ILE A 31 42.00 22.96 0.01
N TYR A 32 40.80 22.49 0.37
CA TYR A 32 39.72 23.37 0.82
C TYR A 32 40.08 24.15 2.09
N GLN A 33 40.74 23.49 3.06
CA GLN A 33 41.22 24.14 4.27
C GLN A 33 42.27 25.21 3.95
N CYS A 34 43.24 24.91 3.07
CA CYS A 34 44.24 25.87 2.62
C CYS A 34 43.62 27.08 1.90
N ILE A 35 42.65 26.86 1.01
CA ILE A 35 41.93 27.92 0.30
C ILE A 35 41.20 28.86 1.27
N MET A 36 40.75 28.33 2.41
CA MET A 36 40.01 29.08 3.45
C MET A 36 40.88 29.86 4.42
N LEU A 37 42.19 29.64 4.43
CA LEU A 37 43.10 30.40 5.28
C LEU A 37 43.06 31.90 4.92
N LYS A 38 43.09 32.72 5.96
CA LYS A 38 43.16 34.18 5.87
C LYS A 38 44.59 34.63 6.14
N ASP A 39 44.88 35.88 5.80
CA ASP A 39 46.15 36.55 6.13
C ASP A 39 47.41 35.84 5.59
N LEU A 40 47.27 35.25 4.41
CA LEU A 40 48.38 34.65 3.66
C LEU A 40 49.22 35.72 2.96
N SER A 41 50.53 35.45 2.84
CA SER A 41 51.37 36.19 1.90
C SER A 41 50.93 35.94 0.44
N GLN A 42 51.37 36.82 -0.45
CA GLN A 42 51.05 36.70 -1.88
C GLN A 42 51.58 35.38 -2.47
N ASP A 43 52.79 34.97 -2.09
CA ASP A 43 53.44 33.75 -2.58
C ASP A 43 52.74 32.49 -2.06
N GLU A 44 52.44 32.42 -0.75
CA GLU A 44 51.68 31.30 -0.18
C GLU A 44 50.29 31.16 -0.84
N ARG A 45 49.62 32.28 -1.09
CA ARG A 45 48.32 32.26 -1.77
C ARG A 45 48.44 31.77 -3.21
N LEU A 46 49.50 32.17 -3.92
CA LEU A 46 49.76 31.72 -5.28
C LEU A 46 49.99 30.20 -5.33
N ASP A 47 50.78 29.66 -4.41
CA ASP A 47 51.04 28.21 -4.33
C ASP A 47 49.77 27.40 -4.08
N ILE A 48 48.89 27.88 -3.19
CA ILE A 48 47.59 27.24 -2.93
C ILE A 48 46.70 27.27 -4.19
N LEU A 49 46.66 28.41 -4.90
CA LEU A 49 45.89 28.56 -6.13
C LEU A 49 46.43 27.66 -7.26
N LEU A 50 47.75 27.51 -7.36
CA LEU A 50 48.39 26.59 -8.31
C LEU A 50 48.06 25.13 -8.01
N THR A 51 48.09 24.75 -6.73
CA THR A 51 47.69 23.41 -6.27
C THR A 51 46.24 23.13 -6.67
N LEU A 52 45.31 24.05 -6.35
CA LEU A 52 43.92 23.92 -6.74
C LEU A 52 43.75 23.82 -8.26
N LYS A 53 44.46 24.67 -9.02
CA LYS A 53 44.45 24.67 -10.49
C LYS A 53 44.87 23.32 -11.07
N HIS A 54 45.88 22.67 -10.50
CA HIS A 54 46.32 21.35 -10.94
C HIS A 54 45.26 20.28 -10.64
N THR A 55 44.68 20.28 -9.43
CA THR A 55 43.66 19.31 -9.03
C THR A 55 42.39 19.38 -9.87
N VAL A 56 41.87 20.58 -10.18
CA VAL A 56 40.62 20.69 -10.95
C VAL A 56 40.82 20.44 -12.45
N LYS A 57 42.06 20.51 -12.96
CA LYS A 57 42.39 20.21 -14.36
C LYS A 57 42.24 18.73 -14.73
N GLU A 58 42.14 17.84 -13.74
CA GLU A 58 41.91 16.41 -13.98
C GLU A 58 40.57 16.15 -14.70
N HIS A 59 39.63 17.10 -14.68
CA HIS A 59 38.32 16.98 -15.30
C HIS A 59 37.94 18.23 -16.09
N GLU A 60 37.50 18.05 -17.33
CA GLU A 60 37.03 19.16 -18.17
C GLU A 60 35.50 19.24 -18.16
N CYS A 61 34.97 20.19 -17.40
CA CYS A 61 33.54 20.50 -17.41
C CYS A 61 33.30 21.97 -17.06
N LYS A 62 32.06 22.43 -17.21
CA LYS A 62 31.68 23.83 -16.95
C LYS A 62 32.09 24.31 -15.54
N LEU A 63 31.96 23.45 -14.53
CA LEU A 63 32.34 23.79 -13.16
C LEU A 63 33.85 24.01 -13.01
N THR A 64 34.68 23.11 -13.55
CA THR A 64 36.14 23.23 -13.45
C THR A 64 36.66 24.40 -14.27
N GLN A 65 36.07 24.66 -15.45
CA GLN A 65 36.35 25.85 -16.25
C GLN A 65 36.07 27.15 -15.48
N GLU A 66 34.92 27.26 -14.83
CA GLU A 66 34.59 28.45 -14.03
C GLU A 66 35.56 28.64 -12.85
N ILE A 67 35.96 27.55 -12.18
CA ILE A 67 36.97 27.62 -11.11
C ILE A 67 38.31 28.13 -11.68
N LEU A 68 38.76 27.58 -12.81
CA LEU A 68 40.01 27.97 -13.46
C LEU A 68 40.03 29.44 -13.86
N GLU A 69 38.96 29.94 -14.46
CA GLU A 69 38.82 31.36 -14.84
C GLU A 69 38.90 32.29 -13.63
N LEU A 70 38.26 31.92 -12.51
CA LEU A 70 38.30 32.73 -11.29
C LEU A 70 39.68 32.69 -10.62
N ILE A 71 40.38 31.55 -10.66
CA ILE A 71 41.76 31.44 -10.19
C ILE A 71 42.66 32.38 -11.00
N ASP A 72 42.59 32.31 -12.33
CA ASP A 72 43.42 33.14 -13.20
C ASP A 72 43.13 34.63 -13.01
N ARG A 73 41.86 34.97 -12.76
CA ARG A 73 41.45 36.33 -12.40
C ARG A 73 41.96 36.77 -11.02
N GLU A 74 41.97 35.89 -10.02
CA GLU A 74 42.53 36.22 -8.70
C GLU A 74 44.03 36.51 -8.82
N VAL A 75 44.76 35.66 -9.56
CA VAL A 75 46.18 35.83 -9.82
C VAL A 75 46.46 37.16 -10.54
N ASP A 76 45.78 37.47 -11.65
CA ASP A 76 45.99 38.73 -12.39
C ASP A 76 45.75 39.96 -11.51
N LEU A 77 44.66 39.98 -10.72
CA LEU A 77 44.37 41.11 -9.83
C LEU A 77 45.39 41.23 -8.69
N MET A 78 45.87 40.11 -8.15
CA MET A 78 46.94 40.11 -7.14
C MET A 78 48.25 40.66 -7.72
N MET A 79 48.64 40.23 -8.92
CA MET A 79 49.85 40.71 -9.60
C MET A 79 49.79 42.21 -9.93
N ARG A 80 48.58 42.77 -10.06
CA ARG A 80 48.35 44.22 -10.23
C ARG A 80 48.33 45.02 -8.93
N GLY A 81 48.54 44.37 -7.78
CA GLY A 81 48.57 45.03 -6.47
C GLY A 81 47.19 45.42 -5.93
N VAL A 82 46.12 44.75 -6.37
CA VAL A 82 44.77 44.99 -5.82
C VAL A 82 44.72 44.58 -4.35
N LYS A 83 44.18 45.46 -3.51
CA LYS A 83 44.04 45.22 -2.06
C LYS A 83 43.22 43.96 -1.79
N THR A 84 43.67 43.15 -0.82
CA THR A 84 43.07 41.88 -0.40
C THR A 84 41.57 41.99 -0.08
N ASN A 85 41.15 43.07 0.57
CA ASN A 85 39.74 43.32 0.92
C ASN A 85 38.83 43.38 -0.32
N ASN A 86 39.35 43.84 -1.46
CA ASN A 86 38.58 43.92 -2.71
C ASN A 86 38.48 42.56 -3.42
N LEU A 87 39.28 41.57 -3.01
CA LEU A 87 39.28 40.21 -3.55
C LEU A 87 38.37 39.26 -2.77
N GLU A 88 37.77 39.70 -1.66
CA GLU A 88 36.94 38.83 -0.81
C GLU A 88 35.80 38.14 -1.56
N GLY A 89 35.09 38.87 -2.41
CA GLY A 89 33.99 38.31 -3.20
C GLY A 89 34.46 37.23 -4.16
N LEU A 90 35.62 37.45 -4.80
CA LEU A 90 36.25 36.49 -5.70
C LEU A 90 36.70 35.22 -4.95
N ARG A 91 37.37 35.39 -3.81
CA ARG A 91 37.81 34.29 -2.93
C ARG A 91 36.64 33.47 -2.41
N LYS A 92 35.55 34.13 -1.99
CA LYS A 92 34.30 33.46 -1.57
C LYS A 92 33.69 32.64 -2.72
N ARG A 93 33.70 33.17 -3.95
CA ARG A 93 33.19 32.45 -5.12
C ARG A 93 34.04 31.22 -5.45
N ILE A 94 35.37 31.35 -5.48
CA ILE A 94 36.30 30.22 -5.67
C ILE A 94 36.06 29.14 -4.62
N THR A 95 35.97 29.52 -3.35
CA THR A 95 35.69 28.60 -2.25
C THR A 95 34.36 27.87 -2.44
N THR A 96 33.32 28.60 -2.84
CA THR A 96 31.97 28.05 -3.01
C THR A 96 31.94 27.03 -4.15
N LEU A 97 32.59 27.35 -5.27
CA LEU A 97 32.67 26.42 -6.40
C LEU A 97 33.55 25.21 -6.08
N LEU A 98 34.67 25.40 -5.37
CA LEU A 98 35.47 24.28 -4.87
C LEU A 98 34.64 23.37 -3.95
N PHE A 99 33.83 23.94 -3.06
CA PHE A 99 32.95 23.13 -2.22
C PHE A 99 31.92 22.35 -3.04
N HIS A 100 31.38 22.95 -4.11
CA HIS A 100 30.49 22.24 -5.04
C HIS A 100 31.23 21.10 -5.77
N TYR A 101 32.46 21.34 -6.21
CA TYR A 101 33.33 20.32 -6.81
C TYR A 101 33.55 19.15 -5.83
N ILE A 102 33.91 19.44 -4.58
CA ILE A 102 34.13 18.41 -3.54
C ILE A 102 32.86 17.62 -3.22
N LYS A 103 31.67 18.22 -3.36
CA LYS A 103 30.38 17.56 -3.13
C LYS A 103 29.88 16.72 -4.32
N THR A 104 30.56 16.75 -5.46
CA THR A 104 30.13 16.02 -6.65
C THR A 104 30.77 14.62 -6.64
N PRO A 105 29.97 13.52 -6.65
CA PRO A 105 30.50 12.15 -6.59
C PRO A 105 31.51 11.79 -7.69
N LEU A 106 31.38 12.42 -8.86
CA LEU A 106 32.33 12.26 -9.97
C LEU A 106 33.77 12.63 -9.56
N PHE A 107 33.93 13.63 -8.70
CA PHE A 107 35.22 14.18 -8.29
C PHE A 107 35.64 13.69 -6.90
N ASN A 108 34.66 13.34 -6.06
CA ASN A 108 34.86 12.79 -4.72
C ASN A 108 33.92 11.58 -4.49
N PRO A 109 34.36 10.37 -4.86
CA PRO A 109 33.51 9.18 -4.80
C PRO A 109 32.97 8.85 -3.41
N GLU A 110 33.66 9.23 -2.33
CA GLU A 110 33.20 8.98 -0.96
C GLU A 110 31.94 9.78 -0.61
N VAL A 111 31.64 10.89 -1.30
CA VAL A 111 30.41 11.65 -1.09
C VAL A 111 29.17 10.86 -1.47
N ALA A 112 29.27 9.93 -2.42
CA ALA A 112 28.14 9.11 -2.87
C ALA A 112 27.43 8.36 -1.72
N ARG A 113 28.17 7.96 -0.67
CA ARG A 113 27.60 7.28 0.51
C ARG A 113 26.73 8.19 1.37
N HIS A 114 26.91 9.49 1.27
CA HIS A 114 26.17 10.48 2.04
C HIS A 114 24.97 11.06 1.26
N LEU A 115 24.79 10.65 -0.01
CA LEU A 115 23.65 11.08 -0.82
C LEU A 115 22.45 10.18 -0.57
N LYS A 116 21.28 10.80 -0.33
CA LYS A 116 20.01 10.08 -0.12
C LYS A 116 19.52 9.35 -1.37
N VAL A 117 19.92 9.85 -2.54
CA VAL A 117 19.48 9.34 -3.84
C VAL A 117 20.58 8.48 -4.45
N PRO A 118 20.32 7.20 -4.75
CA PRO A 118 21.22 6.36 -5.54
C PRO A 118 21.65 7.07 -6.81
N GLN A 119 22.96 7.13 -7.07
CA GLN A 119 23.52 7.80 -8.24
C GLN A 119 23.33 7.00 -9.54
N ASP A 120 22.97 5.73 -9.42
CA ASP A 120 22.72 4.84 -10.55
C ASP A 120 21.21 4.71 -10.79
N PRO A 121 20.68 5.24 -11.91
CA PRO A 121 19.28 5.11 -12.28
C PRO A 121 18.81 3.65 -12.37
N LEU A 122 19.70 2.72 -12.73
CA LEU A 122 19.36 1.30 -12.89
C LEU A 122 18.87 0.66 -11.60
N LYS A 123 19.36 1.13 -10.44
CA LYS A 123 18.94 0.64 -9.11
C LYS A 123 17.49 0.99 -8.75
N PHE A 124 16.85 1.89 -9.49
CA PHE A 124 15.43 2.21 -9.32
C PHE A 124 14.53 1.23 -10.08
N TYR A 125 14.95 0.79 -11.27
CA TYR A 125 14.10 -0.02 -12.15
C TYR A 125 13.81 -1.42 -11.57
N ASP A 126 14.74 -2.01 -10.82
CA ASP A 126 14.57 -3.33 -10.19
C ASP A 126 13.44 -3.37 -9.12
N LYS A 127 12.91 -2.22 -8.71
CA LYS A 127 11.92 -2.10 -7.63
C LYS A 127 10.61 -1.47 -8.07
N ILE A 128 10.43 -1.26 -9.37
CA ILE A 128 9.23 -0.66 -9.96
C ILE A 128 8.49 -1.74 -10.77
N TYR A 129 7.20 -1.88 -10.50
CA TYR A 129 6.32 -2.88 -11.10
C TYR A 129 5.13 -2.20 -11.77
N PHE A 130 4.57 -2.83 -12.80
CA PHE A 130 3.44 -2.32 -13.55
C PHE A 130 2.12 -2.93 -13.05
N CYS A 131 1.17 -2.09 -12.67
CA CYS A 131 -0.18 -2.53 -12.31
C CYS A 131 -1.08 -2.59 -13.56
N HIS A 132 -1.67 -3.75 -13.86
CA HIS A 132 -2.57 -3.92 -14.99
C HIS A 132 -3.95 -3.27 -14.80
N SER A 133 -4.36 -3.01 -13.56
CA SER A 133 -5.68 -2.41 -13.29
C SER A 133 -5.66 -0.88 -13.44
N CYS A 134 -4.68 -0.20 -12.82
CA CYS A 134 -4.57 1.26 -12.91
C CYS A 134 -3.57 1.75 -13.97
N GLN A 135 -2.84 0.83 -14.63
CA GLN A 135 -1.86 1.15 -15.68
C GLN A 135 -0.72 2.08 -15.21
N LEU A 136 -0.38 2.04 -13.91
CA LEU A 136 0.68 2.83 -13.31
C LEU A 136 1.91 1.97 -12.98
N TYR A 137 3.09 2.58 -13.13
CA TYR A 137 4.35 2.08 -12.59
C TYR A 137 4.46 2.48 -11.13
N LEU A 138 4.52 1.49 -10.24
CA LEU A 138 4.51 1.70 -8.79
C LEU A 138 5.64 0.91 -8.12
N PRO A 139 6.17 1.38 -6.97
CA PRO A 139 7.19 0.64 -6.25
C PRO A 139 6.64 -0.69 -5.68
N SER A 140 7.54 -1.65 -5.42
CA SER A 140 7.21 -2.95 -4.78
C SER A 140 6.30 -2.85 -3.54
N VAL A 141 6.46 -1.81 -2.71
CA VAL A 141 5.67 -1.61 -1.48
C VAL A 141 4.17 -1.38 -1.75
N GLU A 142 3.79 -0.99 -2.97
CA GLU A 142 2.40 -0.81 -3.37
C GLU A 142 1.75 -2.10 -3.89
N PHE A 143 2.48 -3.21 -3.91
CA PHE A 143 1.96 -4.52 -4.27
C PHE A 143 1.91 -5.44 -3.04
N SER A 144 0.85 -6.23 -2.92
CA SER A 144 0.72 -7.21 -1.85
C SER A 144 1.70 -8.36 -2.08
N VAL A 145 2.67 -8.51 -1.17
CA VAL A 145 3.65 -9.59 -1.19
C VAL A 145 3.03 -10.86 -0.61
N SER A 146 2.23 -11.55 -1.42
CA SER A 146 1.86 -12.92 -1.10
C SER A 146 2.94 -13.87 -1.64
N PRO A 147 3.61 -14.67 -0.78
CA PRO A 147 4.68 -15.58 -1.20
C PRO A 147 4.20 -16.69 -2.16
N THR A 148 2.88 -16.89 -2.28
CA THR A 148 2.26 -17.86 -3.19
C THR A 148 1.91 -17.28 -4.57
N LEU A 149 1.79 -15.95 -4.73
CA LEU A 149 1.52 -15.34 -6.02
C LEU A 149 2.83 -15.00 -6.73
N ARG A 150 3.23 -15.83 -7.69
CA ARG A 150 4.41 -15.60 -8.53
C ARG A 150 4.30 -14.38 -9.47
N ARG A 151 3.15 -13.68 -9.51
CA ARG A 151 2.93 -12.51 -10.36
C ARG A 151 2.05 -11.46 -9.67
N MET A 152 2.67 -10.37 -9.25
CA MET A 152 2.00 -9.16 -8.75
C MET A 152 1.50 -8.33 -9.93
N TYR A 153 0.26 -8.54 -10.35
CA TYR A 153 -0.33 -7.80 -11.48
C TYR A 153 -1.23 -6.63 -11.07
N ARG A 154 -1.59 -6.54 -9.77
CA ARG A 154 -2.50 -5.51 -9.25
C ARG A 154 -1.91 -4.88 -8.00
N CYS A 155 -1.99 -3.56 -7.91
CA CYS A 155 -1.56 -2.83 -6.72
C CYS A 155 -2.59 -2.95 -5.59
N ARG A 156 -2.14 -2.73 -4.36
CA ARG A 156 -2.96 -2.76 -3.14
C ARG A 156 -4.19 -1.84 -3.22
N HIS A 157 -4.06 -0.69 -3.87
CA HIS A 157 -5.19 0.23 -4.04
C HIS A 157 -6.31 -0.39 -4.89
N CYS A 158 -5.97 -0.97 -6.05
CA CYS A 158 -6.95 -1.63 -6.92
C CYS A 158 -7.59 -2.84 -6.23
N VAL A 159 -6.82 -3.62 -5.48
CA VAL A 159 -7.34 -4.75 -4.69
C VAL A 159 -8.31 -4.26 -3.61
N ASN A 160 -7.98 -3.17 -2.90
CA ASN A 160 -8.88 -2.61 -1.90
C ASN A 160 -10.18 -2.09 -2.51
N LEU A 161 -10.12 -1.43 -3.67
CA LEU A 161 -11.32 -0.97 -4.36
C LEU A 161 -12.24 -2.13 -4.77
N GLU A 162 -11.67 -3.22 -5.29
CA GLU A 162 -12.42 -4.43 -5.66
C GLU A 162 -13.11 -5.04 -4.42
N ASN A 163 -12.39 -5.18 -3.31
CA ASN A 163 -12.96 -5.66 -2.05
C ASN A 163 -14.08 -4.75 -1.51
N GLU A 164 -13.94 -3.44 -1.64
CA GLU A 164 -14.99 -2.50 -1.22
C GLU A 164 -16.24 -2.58 -2.11
N ILE A 165 -16.09 -2.87 -3.40
CA ILE A 165 -17.23 -3.11 -4.29
C ILE A 165 -17.97 -4.38 -3.87
N GLU A 166 -17.24 -5.49 -3.65
CA GLU A 166 -17.83 -6.77 -3.24
C GLU A 166 -18.57 -6.66 -1.89
N LYS A 167 -18.00 -5.92 -0.93
CA LYS A 167 -18.68 -5.60 0.35
C LYS A 167 -19.95 -4.77 0.14
N ARG A 168 -19.96 -3.82 -0.79
CA ARG A 168 -21.16 -3.01 -1.09
C ARG A 168 -22.24 -3.85 -1.75
N GLU A 169 -21.87 -4.71 -2.69
CA GLU A 169 -22.84 -5.59 -3.37
C GLU A 169 -23.51 -6.55 -2.39
N SER A 170 -22.73 -7.20 -1.53
CA SER A 170 -23.28 -8.06 -0.46
C SER A 170 -24.19 -7.28 0.50
N PHE A 171 -23.78 -6.08 0.93
CA PHE A 171 -24.62 -5.19 1.76
C PHE A 171 -25.96 -4.85 1.10
N LEU A 172 -25.97 -4.53 -0.20
CA LEU A 172 -27.19 -4.21 -0.94
C LEU A 172 -28.13 -5.41 -1.05
N LYS A 173 -27.60 -6.62 -1.25
CA LYS A 173 -28.41 -7.86 -1.31
C LYS A 173 -29.18 -8.10 0.00
N TYR A 174 -28.51 -8.00 1.15
CA TYR A 174 -29.17 -8.14 2.45
C TYR A 174 -30.18 -7.03 2.70
N LYS A 175 -29.92 -5.81 2.22
CA LYS A 175 -30.85 -4.68 2.35
C LYS A 175 -32.13 -4.92 1.55
N CYS A 176 -32.01 -5.44 0.34
CA CYS A 176 -33.17 -5.84 -0.47
C CYS A 176 -33.97 -6.96 0.20
N LEU A 177 -33.30 -7.96 0.79
CA LEU A 177 -33.96 -9.04 1.52
C LEU A 177 -34.78 -8.52 2.71
N LEU A 178 -34.20 -7.62 3.53
CA LEU A 178 -34.89 -6.96 4.64
C LEU A 178 -36.09 -6.12 4.16
N GLN A 179 -35.92 -5.36 3.08
CA GLN A 179 -37.01 -4.57 2.51
C GLN A 179 -38.17 -5.45 2.04
N ARG A 180 -37.88 -6.59 1.38
CA ARG A 180 -38.93 -7.54 0.97
C ARG A 180 -39.70 -8.09 2.17
N LEU A 181 -39.00 -8.43 3.25
CA LEU A 181 -39.64 -8.85 4.50
C LEU A 181 -40.64 -7.78 5.00
N TYR A 182 -40.23 -6.51 5.03
CA TYR A 182 -41.10 -5.42 5.47
C TYR A 182 -42.33 -5.25 4.58
N PHE A 183 -42.16 -5.39 3.27
CA PHE A 183 -43.26 -5.30 2.32
C PHE A 183 -44.22 -6.48 2.46
N SER A 184 -43.71 -7.71 2.59
CA SER A 184 -44.57 -8.88 2.75
C SER A 184 -45.32 -8.88 4.07
N GLU A 185 -44.70 -8.38 5.15
CA GLU A 185 -45.36 -8.30 6.46
C GLU A 185 -46.41 -7.19 6.53
N ALA A 186 -46.30 -6.15 5.71
CA ALA A 186 -47.32 -5.09 5.63
C ALA A 186 -48.67 -5.59 5.09
N ASP A 187 -48.68 -6.70 4.36
CA ASP A 187 -49.89 -7.30 3.81
C ASP A 187 -50.71 -8.05 4.89
N PHE A 188 -50.14 -8.29 6.08
CA PHE A 188 -50.82 -8.95 7.20
C PHE A 188 -51.50 -7.91 8.10
N ALA A 189 -52.76 -8.16 8.46
CA ALA A 189 -53.59 -7.28 9.30
C ALA A 189 -53.57 -7.71 10.78
N ASP A 190 -52.39 -8.03 11.31
CA ASP A 190 -52.20 -8.52 12.70
C ASP A 190 -51.43 -7.54 13.60
N ASP A 191 -51.22 -6.29 13.14
CA ASP A 191 -50.52 -5.20 13.84
C ASP A 191 -49.08 -5.55 14.32
N SER A 192 -48.50 -6.67 13.86
CA SER A 192 -47.18 -7.12 14.32
C SER A 192 -46.09 -6.12 13.94
N GLN A 193 -45.22 -5.83 14.91
CA GLN A 193 -44.10 -4.89 14.74
C GLN A 193 -42.74 -5.59 14.70
N ILE A 194 -42.69 -6.90 14.94
CA ILE A 194 -41.43 -7.63 15.16
C ILE A 194 -40.53 -7.58 13.93
N ALA A 195 -41.10 -7.75 12.72
CA ALA A 195 -40.35 -7.63 11.49
C ALA A 195 -39.67 -6.26 11.36
N TYR A 196 -40.38 -5.17 11.65
CA TYR A 196 -39.85 -3.80 11.53
C TYR A 196 -38.78 -3.43 12.56
N LEU A 197 -38.63 -4.20 13.63
CA LEU A 197 -37.54 -4.04 14.60
C LEU A 197 -36.21 -4.64 14.09
N MET A 198 -36.24 -5.47 13.05
CA MET A 198 -35.05 -6.14 12.52
C MET A 198 -34.09 -5.16 11.86
N GLN A 199 -32.79 -5.29 12.15
CA GLN A 199 -31.76 -4.53 11.47
C GLN A 199 -31.13 -5.36 10.35
N LEU A 200 -30.37 -4.68 9.50
CA LEU A 200 -29.67 -5.31 8.39
C LEU A 200 -28.69 -6.40 8.87
N GLN A 201 -28.01 -6.16 9.98
CA GLN A 201 -27.10 -7.11 10.61
C GLN A 201 -27.83 -8.37 11.07
N ASP A 202 -29.06 -8.23 11.55
CA ASP A 202 -29.85 -9.36 12.05
C ASP A 202 -30.32 -10.24 10.90
N ILE A 203 -30.80 -9.65 9.79
CA ILE A 203 -31.13 -10.40 8.58
C ILE A 203 -29.91 -11.10 8.01
N LYS A 204 -28.77 -10.41 7.97
CA LYS A 204 -27.50 -11.01 7.55
C LYS A 204 -27.15 -12.23 8.41
N TYR A 205 -27.22 -12.09 9.74
CA TYR A 205 -26.94 -13.18 10.67
C TYR A 205 -27.91 -14.35 10.50
N LEU A 206 -29.22 -14.10 10.44
CA LEU A 206 -30.21 -15.14 10.18
C LEU A 206 -29.92 -15.88 8.86
N THR A 207 -29.56 -15.13 7.83
CA THR A 207 -29.27 -15.70 6.51
C THR A 207 -27.99 -16.55 6.54
N GLU A 208 -26.87 -16.00 7.02
CA GLU A 208 -25.56 -16.66 6.97
C GLU A 208 -25.40 -17.76 8.02
N ASN A 209 -25.88 -17.52 9.25
CA ASN A 209 -25.60 -18.39 10.39
C ASN A 209 -26.72 -19.41 10.68
N ILE A 210 -27.98 -19.08 10.41
CA ILE A 210 -29.11 -20.00 10.65
C ILE A 210 -29.42 -20.79 9.38
N TRP A 211 -29.50 -20.09 8.24
CA TRP A 211 -29.92 -20.68 6.96
C TRP A 211 -28.77 -20.95 5.99
N ALA A 212 -27.51 -20.70 6.39
CA ALA A 212 -26.31 -20.97 5.58
C ALA A 212 -26.34 -20.33 4.18
N SER A 213 -26.99 -19.17 4.06
CA SER A 213 -27.18 -18.40 2.83
C SER A 213 -27.89 -19.16 1.70
N GLN A 214 -28.75 -20.13 2.05
CA GLN A 214 -29.43 -20.99 1.08
C GLN A 214 -30.91 -21.18 1.41
N SER A 215 -31.73 -21.40 0.38
CA SER A 215 -33.09 -21.93 0.57
C SER A 215 -33.02 -23.29 1.28
N VAL A 216 -33.88 -23.49 2.26
CA VAL A 216 -33.95 -24.78 2.98
C VAL A 216 -34.52 -25.92 2.12
N LEU A 217 -35.25 -25.62 1.04
CA LEU A 217 -35.87 -26.65 0.19
C LEU A 217 -34.98 -27.02 -1.01
N SER A 218 -34.55 -26.05 -1.80
CA SER A 218 -33.75 -26.27 -3.02
C SER A 218 -32.25 -26.14 -2.83
N ALA A 219 -31.77 -25.68 -1.66
CA ALA A 219 -30.38 -25.28 -1.43
C ALA A 219 -29.88 -24.16 -2.36
N TRP A 220 -30.81 -23.38 -2.96
CA TRP A 220 -30.48 -22.24 -3.83
C TRP A 220 -29.80 -21.11 -3.06
N ASP A 221 -28.69 -20.56 -3.58
CA ASP A 221 -27.80 -19.64 -2.86
C ASP A 221 -27.76 -18.19 -3.40
N ASP A 222 -28.54 -17.87 -4.45
CA ASP A 222 -28.63 -16.48 -4.92
C ASP A 222 -29.56 -15.65 -4.01
N LEU A 223 -28.95 -14.86 -3.12
CA LEU A 223 -29.63 -13.92 -2.22
C LEU A 223 -30.64 -13.00 -2.92
N ASN A 224 -30.45 -12.66 -4.20
CA ASN A 224 -31.42 -11.84 -4.93
C ASN A 224 -32.76 -12.54 -5.15
N ASP A 225 -32.78 -13.87 -5.07
CA ASP A 225 -33.98 -14.68 -5.25
C ASP A 225 -34.52 -15.29 -3.96
N LEU A 226 -33.86 -15.04 -2.83
CA LEU A 226 -34.34 -15.48 -1.53
C LEU A 226 -35.32 -14.48 -0.90
N VAL A 227 -36.21 -15.03 -0.07
CA VAL A 227 -37.20 -14.33 0.76
C VAL A 227 -37.29 -15.00 2.13
N MET A 228 -37.47 -14.20 3.18
CA MET A 228 -37.84 -14.70 4.50
C MET A 228 -39.34 -14.55 4.69
N VAL A 229 -40.02 -15.66 4.98
CA VAL A 229 -41.47 -15.69 5.24
C VAL A 229 -41.76 -16.33 6.59
N ARG A 230 -43.00 -16.20 7.07
CA ARG A 230 -43.48 -16.87 8.29
C ARG A 230 -43.39 -18.38 8.12
N TRP A 231 -42.74 -19.08 9.05
CA TRP A 231 -42.73 -20.54 9.06
C TRP A 231 -44.14 -21.06 9.35
N ASP A 232 -44.69 -20.68 10.51
CA ASP A 232 -46.08 -20.86 10.87
C ASP A 232 -46.88 -19.58 10.58
N LYS A 233 -47.84 -19.68 9.66
CA LYS A 233 -48.68 -18.55 9.22
C LYS A 233 -49.64 -18.06 10.29
N SER A 234 -49.97 -18.91 11.26
CA SER A 234 -50.88 -18.56 12.36
C SER A 234 -50.21 -17.67 13.40
N MET A 235 -48.87 -17.63 13.41
CA MET A 235 -48.08 -16.80 14.29
C MET A 235 -47.49 -15.63 13.54
N GLU A 236 -47.20 -14.55 14.26
CA GLU A 236 -46.51 -13.39 13.71
C GLU A 236 -45.10 -13.75 13.22
N TRP A 237 -44.57 -12.95 12.29
CA TRP A 237 -43.19 -13.12 11.89
C TRP A 237 -42.25 -12.79 13.04
N SER A 238 -41.29 -13.67 13.29
CA SER A 238 -40.23 -13.44 14.26
C SER A 238 -38.96 -14.16 13.84
N PRO A 239 -37.79 -13.83 14.40
CA PRO A 239 -36.54 -14.55 14.12
C PRO A 239 -36.60 -16.06 14.35
N TRP A 240 -37.57 -16.52 15.14
CA TRP A 240 -37.81 -17.92 15.50
C TRP A 240 -39.03 -18.54 14.82
N ASN A 241 -39.84 -17.72 14.13
CA ASN A 241 -40.93 -18.14 13.26
C ASN A 241 -40.67 -17.73 11.80
N CYS A 242 -39.43 -17.80 11.34
CA CYS A 242 -39.08 -17.49 9.95
C CYS A 242 -38.52 -18.71 9.23
N ILE A 243 -38.64 -18.70 7.90
CA ILE A 243 -38.02 -19.68 6.99
C ILE A 243 -37.47 -18.95 5.77
N LEU A 244 -36.28 -19.35 5.32
CA LEU A 244 -35.62 -18.80 4.13
C LEU A 244 -35.88 -19.69 2.91
N LEU A 245 -36.51 -19.12 1.89
CA LEU A 245 -36.96 -19.81 0.68
C LEU A 245 -36.64 -18.98 -0.57
N THR A 246 -36.72 -19.57 -1.77
CA THR A 246 -36.80 -18.78 -3.00
C THR A 246 -38.14 -18.05 -3.10
N LYS A 247 -38.26 -17.02 -3.96
CA LYS A 247 -39.53 -16.31 -4.17
C LYS A 247 -40.67 -17.25 -4.55
N ASP A 248 -40.40 -18.21 -5.43
CA ASP A 248 -41.41 -19.17 -5.90
C ASP A 248 -41.80 -20.17 -4.81
N GLU A 249 -40.82 -20.67 -4.06
CA GLU A 249 -41.06 -21.55 -2.91
C GLU A 249 -41.84 -20.84 -1.80
N GLY A 250 -41.51 -19.59 -1.50
CA GLY A 250 -42.24 -18.77 -0.52
C GLY A 250 -43.67 -18.51 -0.95
N ALA A 251 -43.90 -18.19 -2.23
CA ALA A 251 -45.24 -18.02 -2.77
C ALA A 251 -46.07 -19.32 -2.75
N ALA A 252 -45.43 -20.47 -2.99
CA ALA A 252 -46.06 -21.77 -2.84
C ALA A 252 -46.38 -22.09 -1.37
N HIS A 253 -45.44 -21.86 -0.46
CA HIS A 253 -45.61 -22.03 0.98
C HIS A 253 -46.80 -21.23 1.49
N LEU A 254 -46.93 -19.96 1.09
CA LEU A 254 -48.05 -19.08 1.48
C LEU A 254 -49.43 -19.54 0.99
N LYS A 255 -49.52 -20.40 -0.03
CA LYS A 255 -50.81 -20.94 -0.54
C LYS A 255 -51.30 -22.19 0.17
N LEU A 256 -50.47 -22.88 0.97
CA LEU A 256 -50.85 -24.12 1.66
C LEU A 256 -51.75 -23.86 2.89
N GLU A 257 -52.86 -24.58 3.05
CA GLU A 257 -53.84 -24.30 4.12
C GLU A 257 -53.47 -24.88 5.51
N SER A 258 -52.52 -25.81 5.62
CA SER A 258 -52.00 -26.30 6.90
C SER A 258 -50.57 -26.85 6.80
N ILE A 259 -49.85 -26.89 7.94
CA ILE A 259 -48.49 -27.48 8.06
C ILE A 259 -48.55 -29.01 8.23
N GLU A 260 -49.74 -29.58 8.44
CA GLU A 260 -49.94 -30.99 8.84
C GLU A 260 -50.54 -31.90 7.75
N GLU A 261 -50.67 -31.47 6.50
CA GLU A 261 -50.97 -32.42 5.42
C GLU A 261 -49.72 -32.74 4.61
N PRO A 262 -49.20 -34.00 4.64
CA PRO A 262 -48.17 -34.43 3.71
C PRO A 262 -48.82 -34.60 2.33
N SER A 263 -49.02 -33.48 1.63
CA SER A 263 -49.48 -33.49 0.25
C SER A 263 -48.34 -33.98 -0.63
N VAL A 264 -48.44 -35.26 -0.98
CA VAL A 264 -47.75 -36.01 -2.03
C VAL A 264 -47.20 -35.11 -3.15
N CYS A 265 -45.91 -34.79 -3.12
CA CYS A 265 -45.18 -34.39 -4.31
C CYS A 265 -44.92 -35.64 -5.14
N HIS A 266 -45.65 -35.82 -6.24
CA HIS A 266 -45.30 -36.80 -7.26
C HIS A 266 -43.91 -36.49 -7.84
N PRO A 267 -43.10 -37.54 -8.11
CA PRO A 267 -41.68 -37.38 -8.43
C PRO A 267 -41.51 -37.05 -9.90
N ALA A 268 -41.19 -35.80 -10.22
CA ALA A 268 -40.48 -35.48 -11.44
C ALA A 268 -39.26 -34.65 -11.04
N SER A 269 -38.07 -35.22 -11.27
CA SER A 269 -36.74 -34.64 -11.06
C SER A 269 -36.28 -34.38 -9.61
N LEU A 270 -36.32 -35.41 -8.77
CA LEU A 270 -35.46 -35.46 -7.57
C LEU A 270 -34.12 -36.09 -7.95
N ASN A 271 -33.10 -35.25 -8.12
CA ASN A 271 -31.71 -35.69 -8.03
C ASN A 271 -31.48 -36.22 -6.61
N THR A 272 -31.22 -37.52 -6.54
CA THR A 272 -30.93 -38.30 -5.36
C THR A 272 -29.59 -37.91 -4.76
N HIS A 273 -29.53 -36.85 -3.95
CA HIS A 273 -28.48 -36.66 -2.93
C HIS A 273 -28.89 -35.55 -1.95
N SER A 274 -29.84 -35.83 -1.06
CA SER A 274 -29.96 -35.26 0.31
C SER A 274 -31.35 -35.49 0.92
N PHE A 275 -31.83 -36.73 0.93
CA PHE A 275 -32.79 -37.11 1.97
C PHE A 275 -32.04 -37.18 3.30
N LEU A 276 -32.01 -36.06 4.02
CA LEU A 276 -31.69 -36.03 5.44
C LEU A 276 -32.82 -35.32 6.19
N ASN A 277 -33.73 -36.16 6.68
CA ASN A 277 -34.39 -36.01 7.97
C ASN A 277 -35.32 -34.80 8.14
N SER A 278 -36.63 -35.07 8.13
CA SER A 278 -37.68 -34.29 8.79
C SER A 278 -37.36 -33.97 10.26
N SER A 279 -36.48 -34.74 10.92
CA SER A 279 -35.94 -34.45 12.25
C SER A 279 -34.87 -33.34 12.25
N SER A 280 -34.18 -33.09 11.14
CA SER A 280 -33.21 -31.98 11.01
C SER A 280 -33.92 -30.63 10.82
N PHE A 281 -35.07 -30.63 10.13
CA PHE A 281 -35.92 -29.47 9.88
C PHE A 281 -36.50 -28.90 11.19
N CYS A 282 -37.03 -29.78 12.04
CA CYS A 282 -37.48 -29.43 13.38
C CYS A 282 -36.30 -29.06 14.31
N SER A 283 -35.08 -29.55 14.05
CA SER A 283 -33.90 -29.23 14.87
C SER A 283 -33.29 -27.85 14.59
N LYS A 284 -33.47 -27.31 13.37
CA LYS A 284 -32.96 -25.98 12.99
C LYS A 284 -33.85 -24.83 13.47
N SER A 285 -35.15 -25.06 13.67
CA SER A 285 -36.10 -24.12 14.31
C SER A 285 -36.20 -24.28 15.83
N LYS A 286 -35.83 -25.45 16.39
CA LYS A 286 -35.75 -25.71 17.83
C LYS A 286 -34.75 -24.89 18.67
N PRO A 287 -33.70 -24.20 18.17
CA PRO A 287 -32.77 -23.50 19.06
C PRO A 287 -33.41 -22.35 19.86
N PHE A 288 -34.56 -21.83 19.43
CA PHE A 288 -35.20 -20.67 20.04
C PHE A 288 -36.49 -20.96 20.82
N GLN A 289 -37.12 -22.13 20.65
CA GLN A 289 -38.32 -22.49 21.42
C GLN A 289 -38.02 -22.98 22.86
N ASN A 290 -36.76 -23.29 23.18
CA ASN A 290 -36.34 -23.75 24.51
C ASN A 290 -35.65 -22.66 25.37
N ALA A 291 -35.82 -21.37 25.02
CA ALA A 291 -35.27 -20.23 25.77
C ALA A 291 -36.39 -19.33 26.32
N LEU A 292 -37.37 -19.93 27.00
CA LEU A 292 -38.23 -19.32 28.02
C LEU A 292 -38.48 -20.37 29.12
#